data_AF-A0A972DF36-F1
#
_entry.id   AF-A0A972DF36-F1
#
_cell.length_a   1.000
_cell.length_b   1.000
_cell.length_c   1.000
_cell.angle_alpha   90.00
_cell.angle_beta   90.00
_cell.angle_gamma   90.00
#
_symmetry.space_group_name_H-M   'P 1'
#
loop_
_entity.id
_entity.type
_entity.pdbx_description
1 polymer ?
#
loop_
_entity_poly.entity_id
_entity_poly.type
_entity_poly.pdbx_seq_one_letter_code
_entity_poly.pdbx_strand_id
1 'polypeptide(L)'
;MNKRPEKNTDQEILLDLQIRCAAKTPAVEKLTVFTFLLLIFVLAILFFILPDKAFSEQENRALQQAPKISYSEKPLGRLLDGSYTADIAKYYADQFPARDLFIGVKGFTEIALGKKENNSVLLAKDGYLITRPSDPDYEALEENLASVADFADLMKRMDIPVTLAVIGRTYEAMSSYLPDSFPKDLTNRSWDYVQSVADGSQSLHYVNLLEPLKSMIDNGQAPRPIYYRTAHHWTTLGAYYAYAEIINSFGQKNLQPVPLSKFTIENASTSFYGTTWSKAGMKWIKPDVMEYFRYEGDNDYITTIEDTGQSFTGFYDRSYLSKKDKYSSFLSGNNGRTDILRADGQKREKLLVMKDSFAHSMIPFLAMHYDLVVLDLRYYSESVPKLVLKEGISRVLIIGNMENLCQTPVYGNLYYGAEQALDAYNRSFYPIRDIRVNGNSIENYTIAYPDIPEYEKAASLLHDAILEKTGFDLNTMILKEYDDIDRAIVLSDTGLSAEGLVKFSVDGNNLTICSTAQEGIIGAVETFIDTYLKEGTGAFNFPADYVYTDLSGEFAIIMPE
;
A
#
# COMPACT_ATOMS: atom_id res chain seq x y z
N MET A 1 -56.74 -51.97 -41.60
CA MET A 1 -55.35 -51.66 -41.18
C MET A 1 -55.34 -51.48 -39.67
N ASN A 2 -54.93 -52.50 -38.92
CA ASN A 2 -54.63 -52.36 -37.49
C ASN A 2 -53.71 -53.52 -37.09
N LYS A 3 -52.43 -53.38 -37.40
CA LYS A 3 -51.35 -54.19 -36.80
C LYS A 3 -50.32 -53.20 -36.29
N ARG A 4 -50.25 -53.02 -34.97
CA ARG A 4 -49.08 -52.42 -34.33
C ARG A 4 -47.88 -53.33 -34.64
N PRO A 5 -46.71 -52.78 -34.99
CA PRO A 5 -45.51 -53.59 -35.21
C PRO A 5 -45.10 -54.28 -33.91
N GLU A 6 -44.65 -55.53 -34.02
CA GLU A 6 -44.05 -56.30 -32.93
C GLU A 6 -42.80 -55.57 -32.43
N LYS A 7 -42.77 -55.25 -31.13
CA LYS A 7 -41.61 -54.66 -30.44
C LYS A 7 -40.47 -55.69 -30.47
N ASN A 8 -39.40 -55.42 -31.21
CA ASN A 8 -38.37 -56.39 -31.58
C ASN A 8 -36.95 -55.92 -31.29
N THR A 9 -36.78 -55.08 -30.26
CA THR A 9 -35.44 -54.80 -29.70
C THR A 9 -35.42 -55.11 -28.21
N ASP A 10 -34.34 -55.71 -27.73
CA ASP A 10 -34.14 -56.05 -26.31
C ASP A 10 -34.32 -54.83 -25.40
N GLN A 11 -33.99 -53.63 -25.90
CA GLN A 11 -34.26 -52.36 -25.23
C GLN A 11 -35.75 -52.06 -25.04
N GLU A 12 -36.62 -52.38 -26.01
CA GLU A 12 -38.06 -52.19 -25.87
C GLU A 12 -38.68 -53.16 -24.88
N ILE A 13 -38.17 -54.40 -24.81
CA ILE A 13 -38.60 -55.40 -23.82
C ILE A 13 -38.14 -55.00 -22.41
N LEU A 14 -36.89 -54.53 -22.27
CA LEU A 14 -36.36 -53.98 -21.00
C LEU A 14 -37.15 -52.74 -20.55
N LEU A 15 -37.50 -51.83 -21.47
CA LEU A 15 -38.32 -50.66 -21.17
C LEU A 15 -39.74 -51.06 -20.78
N ASP A 16 -40.37 -52.03 -21.46
CA ASP A 16 -41.70 -52.54 -21.12
C ASP A 16 -41.69 -53.24 -19.75
N LEU A 17 -40.64 -54.01 -19.44
CA LEU A 17 -40.43 -54.63 -18.13
C LEU A 17 -40.18 -53.59 -17.03
N GLN A 18 -39.38 -52.55 -17.28
CA GLN A 18 -39.21 -51.42 -16.35
C GLN A 18 -40.54 -50.70 -16.08
N ILE A 19 -41.35 -50.45 -17.12
CA ILE A 19 -42.66 -49.81 -16.99
C ILE A 19 -43.64 -50.69 -16.20
N ARG A 20 -43.59 -52.02 -16.37
CA ARG A 20 -44.46 -52.99 -15.66
C ARG A 20 -43.99 -53.28 -14.23
N CYS A 21 -42.69 -53.26 -13.97
CA CYS A 21 -42.10 -53.54 -12.65
C CYS A 21 -41.94 -52.29 -11.79
N ALA A 22 -41.96 -51.08 -12.37
CA ALA A 22 -42.07 -49.85 -11.62
C ALA A 22 -43.43 -49.85 -10.91
N ALA A 23 -43.43 -50.13 -9.60
CA ALA A 23 -44.58 -49.90 -8.75
C ALA A 23 -44.92 -48.41 -8.81
N LYS A 24 -45.82 -48.03 -9.73
CA LYS A 24 -46.43 -46.70 -9.75
C LYS A 24 -47.31 -46.63 -8.52
N THR A 25 -46.74 -46.21 -7.40
CA THR A 25 -47.49 -45.75 -6.25
C THR A 25 -47.78 -44.27 -6.46
N PRO A 26 -48.91 -43.88 -7.09
CA PRO A 26 -49.24 -42.47 -7.30
C PRO A 26 -49.32 -41.69 -5.98
N ALA A 27 -49.48 -42.39 -4.85
CA ALA A 27 -49.37 -41.80 -3.52
C ALA A 27 -47.97 -41.24 -3.23
N VAL A 28 -46.90 -41.95 -3.59
CA VAL A 28 -45.51 -41.48 -3.39
C VAL A 28 -45.19 -40.32 -4.31
N GLU A 29 -45.60 -40.38 -5.59
CA GLU A 29 -45.42 -39.27 -6.54
C GLU A 29 -46.17 -38.01 -6.08
N LYS A 30 -47.45 -38.16 -5.69
CA LYS A 30 -48.26 -37.05 -5.15
C LYS A 30 -47.67 -36.50 -3.86
N LEU A 31 -47.16 -37.35 -2.97
CA LEU A 31 -46.51 -36.94 -1.74
C LEU A 31 -45.23 -36.13 -2.02
N THR A 32 -44.41 -36.57 -2.97
CA THR A 32 -43.20 -35.84 -3.38
C THR A 32 -43.56 -34.46 -3.96
N VAL A 33 -44.52 -34.40 -4.88
CA VAL A 33 -44.99 -33.14 -5.48
C VAL A 33 -45.57 -32.21 -4.41
N PHE A 34 -46.43 -32.73 -3.53
CA PHE A 34 -47.01 -31.96 -2.45
C PHE A 34 -45.94 -31.41 -1.51
N THR A 35 -44.98 -32.23 -1.10
CA THR A 35 -43.89 -31.83 -0.20
C THR A 35 -43.01 -30.76 -0.84
N PHE A 36 -42.68 -30.90 -2.13
CA PHE A 36 -41.89 -29.93 -2.88
C PHE A 36 -42.60 -28.58 -3.01
N LEU A 37 -43.89 -28.58 -3.39
CA LEU A 37 -44.68 -27.36 -3.50
C LEU A 37 -44.89 -26.69 -2.13
N LEU A 38 -45.14 -27.49 -1.09
CA LEU A 38 -45.28 -27.00 0.27
C LEU A 38 -43.99 -26.29 0.71
N LEU A 39 -42.82 -26.90 0.47
CA LEU A 39 -41.53 -26.28 0.80
C LEU A 39 -41.34 -24.93 0.09
N ILE A 40 -41.61 -24.86 -1.22
CA ILE A 40 -41.49 -23.61 -1.98
C ILE A 40 -42.45 -22.54 -1.44
N PHE A 41 -43.70 -22.91 -1.16
CA PHE A 41 -44.70 -21.97 -0.67
C PHE A 41 -44.37 -21.46 0.73
N VAL A 42 -43.89 -22.33 1.62
CA VAL A 42 -43.42 -21.95 2.95
C VAL A 42 -42.22 -21.00 2.84
N LEU A 43 -41.23 -21.30 2.00
CA LEU A 43 -40.07 -20.42 1.80
C LEU A 43 -40.48 -19.07 1.19
N ALA A 44 -41.43 -19.04 0.25
CA ALA A 44 -41.96 -17.81 -0.31
C ALA A 44 -42.67 -16.97 0.76
N ILE A 45 -43.53 -17.57 1.58
CA ILE A 45 -44.18 -16.89 2.70
C ILE A 45 -43.12 -16.35 3.68
N LEU A 46 -42.13 -17.16 4.04
CA LEU A 46 -41.07 -16.75 4.96
C LEU A 46 -40.26 -15.57 4.41
N PHE A 47 -40.01 -15.52 3.10
CA PHE A 47 -39.30 -14.39 2.48
C PHE A 47 -40.04 -13.05 2.68
N PHE A 48 -41.38 -13.05 2.61
CA PHE A 48 -42.16 -11.82 2.83
C PHE A 48 -42.41 -11.49 4.30
N ILE A 49 -42.36 -12.48 5.20
CA ILE A 49 -42.61 -12.28 6.64
C ILE A 49 -41.33 -11.93 7.41
N LEU A 50 -40.21 -12.55 7.05
CA LEU A 50 -38.95 -12.32 7.76
C LEU A 50 -38.43 -10.91 7.47
N PRO A 51 -37.89 -10.22 8.48
CA PRO A 51 -37.31 -8.91 8.28
C PRO A 51 -36.03 -9.01 7.43
N ASP A 52 -35.83 -8.00 6.59
CA ASP A 52 -34.60 -7.84 5.84
C ASP A 52 -33.39 -7.74 6.78
N LYS A 53 -32.37 -8.53 6.48
CA LYS A 53 -31.08 -8.45 7.16
C LYS A 53 -30.23 -7.39 6.49
N ALA A 54 -29.73 -6.43 7.27
CA ALA A 54 -28.79 -5.42 6.78
C ALA A 54 -27.38 -5.98 6.56
N PHE A 55 -26.96 -6.93 7.40
CA PHE A 55 -25.59 -7.45 7.43
C PHE A 55 -25.57 -8.97 7.60
N SER A 56 -24.67 -9.64 6.90
CA SER A 56 -24.36 -11.05 7.12
C SER A 56 -23.10 -11.16 7.97
N GLU A 57 -23.25 -11.51 9.24
CA GLU A 57 -22.10 -11.86 10.08
C GLU A 57 -21.36 -13.07 9.52
N GLN A 58 -22.06 -13.98 8.84
CA GLN A 58 -21.41 -15.17 8.29
C GLN A 58 -20.50 -14.82 7.12
N GLU A 59 -20.95 -13.98 6.18
CA GLU A 59 -20.19 -13.57 5.00
C GLU A 59 -19.33 -12.30 5.25
N ASN A 60 -19.47 -11.66 6.43
CA ASN A 60 -18.85 -10.38 6.82
C ASN A 60 -19.03 -9.27 5.78
N ARG A 61 -20.28 -9.07 5.31
CA ARG A 61 -20.62 -8.03 4.34
C ARG A 61 -22.02 -7.49 4.53
N ALA A 62 -22.24 -6.28 4.03
CA ALA A 62 -23.58 -5.74 3.85
C ALA A 62 -24.37 -6.58 2.84
N LEU A 63 -25.64 -6.81 3.15
CA LEU A 63 -26.57 -7.50 2.29
C LEU A 63 -27.36 -6.50 1.47
N GLN A 64 -27.67 -6.86 0.23
CA GLN A 64 -28.50 -6.04 -0.64
C GLN A 64 -29.85 -5.78 0.02
N GLN A 65 -30.21 -4.50 0.12
CA GLN A 65 -31.52 -4.05 0.59
C GLN A 65 -32.46 -3.88 -0.60
N ALA A 66 -33.77 -3.79 -0.33
CA ALA A 66 -34.78 -3.64 -1.35
C ALA A 66 -34.43 -2.46 -2.29
N PRO A 67 -34.13 -2.73 -3.58
CA PRO A 67 -33.67 -1.70 -4.48
C PRO A 67 -34.81 -0.74 -4.84
N LYS A 68 -34.48 0.54 -4.97
CA LYS A 68 -35.43 1.54 -5.48
C LYS A 68 -35.51 1.43 -7.01
N ILE A 69 -36.74 1.41 -7.54
CA ILE A 69 -37.04 1.40 -8.98
C ILE A 69 -36.38 2.60 -9.69
N SER A 70 -36.26 3.72 -8.98
CA SER A 70 -35.66 4.95 -9.51
C SER A 70 -35.00 5.79 -8.42
N TYR A 71 -34.07 6.66 -8.86
CA TYR A 71 -33.49 7.74 -8.06
C TYR A 71 -33.85 9.09 -8.68
N SER A 72 -33.69 10.19 -7.93
CA SER A 72 -33.94 11.56 -8.40
C SER A 72 -33.20 11.89 -9.70
N GLU A 73 -32.01 11.33 -9.89
CA GLU A 73 -31.17 11.56 -11.08
C GLU A 73 -31.50 10.63 -12.26
N LYS A 74 -32.18 9.51 -12.00
CA LYS A 74 -32.59 8.53 -13.02
C LYS A 74 -34.00 8.01 -12.74
N PRO A 75 -35.06 8.76 -13.13
CA PRO A 75 -36.44 8.40 -12.83
C PRO A 75 -36.92 7.13 -13.58
N LEU A 76 -36.35 6.81 -14.75
CA LEU A 76 -36.68 5.62 -15.57
C LEU A 76 -35.42 4.85 -16.04
N GLY A 77 -34.21 5.35 -15.76
CA GLY A 77 -32.97 4.85 -16.35
C GLY A 77 -32.52 3.47 -15.83
N ARG A 78 -32.83 3.13 -14.58
CA ARG A 78 -32.31 1.90 -13.93
C ARG A 78 -32.95 0.60 -14.43
N LEU A 79 -34.17 0.68 -14.95
CA LEU A 79 -34.84 -0.46 -15.55
C LEU A 79 -34.28 -0.72 -16.96
N LEU A 80 -33.95 0.36 -17.69
CA LEU A 80 -33.45 0.31 -19.06
C LEU A 80 -31.96 -0.08 -19.15
N ASP A 81 -31.16 0.24 -18.12
CA ASP A 81 -29.74 -0.13 -18.04
C ASP A 81 -29.47 -1.47 -17.35
N GLY A 82 -30.52 -2.17 -16.89
CA GLY A 82 -30.43 -3.49 -16.24
C GLY A 82 -29.91 -3.47 -14.80
N SER A 83 -29.56 -2.31 -14.24
CA SER A 83 -29.05 -2.22 -12.87
C SER A 83 -30.12 -2.59 -11.83
N TYR A 84 -31.39 -2.25 -12.07
CA TYR A 84 -32.48 -2.59 -11.17
C TYR A 84 -32.74 -4.10 -11.09
N THR A 85 -32.72 -4.80 -12.23
CA THR A 85 -32.97 -6.25 -12.27
C THR A 85 -31.81 -7.03 -11.65
N ALA A 86 -30.58 -6.58 -11.85
CA ALA A 86 -29.40 -7.13 -11.17
C ALA A 86 -29.51 -6.97 -9.64
N ASP A 87 -29.88 -5.79 -9.16
CA ASP A 87 -30.06 -5.55 -7.71
C ASP A 87 -31.22 -6.35 -7.13
N ILE A 88 -32.33 -6.55 -7.85
CA ILE A 88 -33.41 -7.44 -7.42
C ILE A 88 -32.89 -8.87 -7.27
N ALA A 89 -32.17 -9.39 -8.27
CA ALA A 89 -31.64 -10.75 -8.20
C ALA A 89 -30.72 -10.93 -6.99
N LYS A 90 -29.89 -9.92 -6.73
CA LYS A 90 -29.00 -9.87 -5.56
C LYS A 90 -29.78 -9.76 -4.24
N TYR A 91 -30.83 -8.95 -4.18
CA TYR A 91 -31.73 -8.81 -3.03
C TYR A 91 -32.39 -10.15 -2.68
N TYR A 92 -32.98 -10.83 -3.68
CA TYR A 92 -33.56 -12.16 -3.48
C TYR A 92 -32.54 -13.18 -2.99
N ALA A 93 -31.34 -13.19 -3.57
CA ALA A 93 -30.27 -14.08 -3.13
C ALA A 93 -29.87 -13.79 -1.68
N ASP A 94 -29.72 -12.52 -1.31
CA ASP A 94 -29.23 -12.08 0.00
C ASP A 94 -30.27 -12.26 1.12
N GLN A 95 -31.55 -12.02 0.84
CA GLN A 95 -32.64 -12.12 1.82
C GLN A 95 -33.33 -13.50 1.84
N PHE A 96 -32.86 -14.47 1.06
CA PHE A 96 -33.48 -15.79 0.97
C PHE A 96 -33.57 -16.50 2.34
N PRO A 97 -34.71 -17.08 2.74
CA PRO A 97 -34.85 -17.70 4.05
C PRO A 97 -33.91 -18.90 4.19
N ALA A 98 -33.24 -18.99 5.34
CA ALA A 98 -32.25 -20.02 5.62
C ALA A 98 -31.12 -20.12 4.56
N ARG A 99 -30.75 -19.00 3.90
CA ARG A 99 -29.64 -18.92 2.93
C ARG A 99 -28.40 -19.71 3.35
N ASP A 100 -27.91 -19.52 4.57
CA ASP A 100 -26.69 -20.15 5.07
C ASP A 100 -26.78 -21.69 5.09
N LEU A 101 -27.97 -22.23 5.37
CA LEU A 101 -28.23 -23.68 5.30
C LEU A 101 -28.11 -24.16 3.86
N PHE A 102 -28.73 -23.47 2.90
CA PHE A 102 -28.67 -23.85 1.48
C PHE A 102 -27.26 -23.72 0.90
N ILE A 103 -26.49 -22.70 1.31
CA ILE A 103 -25.07 -22.58 0.96
C ILE A 103 -24.29 -23.79 1.49
N GLY A 104 -24.56 -24.21 2.74
CA GLY A 104 -23.96 -25.39 3.35
C GLY A 104 -24.31 -26.69 2.62
N VAL A 105 -25.59 -26.88 2.28
CA VAL A 105 -26.07 -28.04 1.51
C VAL A 105 -25.45 -28.06 0.13
N LYS A 106 -25.43 -26.92 -0.60
CA LYS A 106 -24.76 -26.80 -1.90
C LYS A 106 -23.30 -27.22 -1.77
N GLY A 107 -22.56 -26.62 -0.83
CA GLY A 107 -21.17 -26.95 -0.58
C GLY A 107 -20.95 -28.45 -0.35
N PHE A 108 -21.78 -29.07 0.50
CA PHE A 108 -21.72 -30.50 0.77
C PHE A 108 -21.99 -31.33 -0.49
N THR A 109 -23.03 -30.98 -1.25
CA THR A 109 -23.39 -31.70 -2.48
C THR A 109 -22.30 -31.60 -3.54
N GLU A 110 -21.66 -30.44 -3.73
CA GLU A 110 -20.56 -30.26 -4.69
C GLU A 110 -19.37 -31.18 -4.33
N ILE A 111 -18.99 -31.19 -3.04
CA ILE A 111 -17.93 -32.06 -2.53
C ILE A 111 -18.31 -33.54 -2.65
N ALA A 112 -19.55 -33.92 -2.30
CA ALA A 112 -20.05 -35.29 -2.41
C ALA A 112 -20.10 -35.80 -3.85
N LEU A 113 -20.32 -34.90 -4.82
CA LEU A 113 -20.23 -35.18 -6.26
C LEU A 113 -18.78 -35.27 -6.77
N GLY A 114 -17.79 -35.15 -5.89
CA GLY A 114 -16.37 -35.22 -6.22
C GLY A 114 -15.76 -33.91 -6.69
N LYS A 115 -16.52 -32.80 -6.74
CA LYS A 115 -15.95 -31.48 -7.01
C LYS A 115 -15.22 -31.02 -5.76
N LYS A 116 -13.89 -30.92 -5.79
CA LYS A 116 -13.09 -30.50 -4.63
C LYS A 116 -13.04 -28.97 -4.46
N GLU A 117 -13.99 -28.24 -5.03
CA GLU A 117 -14.06 -26.78 -5.09
C GLU A 117 -15.51 -26.31 -4.90
N ASN A 118 -15.70 -25.22 -4.17
CA ASN A 118 -16.95 -24.45 -4.18
C ASN A 118 -16.64 -22.96 -4.02
N ASN A 119 -17.24 -22.12 -4.87
CA ASN A 119 -17.00 -20.66 -4.90
C ASN A 119 -15.51 -20.28 -4.94
N SER A 120 -14.72 -20.94 -5.80
CA SER A 120 -13.26 -20.75 -5.91
C SER A 120 -12.47 -21.08 -4.63
N VAL A 121 -13.06 -21.83 -3.70
CA VAL A 121 -12.35 -22.36 -2.53
C VAL A 121 -12.24 -23.86 -2.64
N LEU A 122 -11.01 -24.35 -2.55
CA LEU A 122 -10.65 -25.76 -2.60
C LEU A 122 -10.71 -26.40 -1.22
N LEU A 123 -11.23 -27.62 -1.16
CA LEU A 123 -11.07 -28.50 -0.01
C LEU A 123 -9.77 -29.30 -0.17
N ALA A 124 -8.73 -28.82 0.49
CA ALA A 124 -7.41 -29.43 0.52
C ALA A 124 -7.29 -30.49 1.64
N LYS A 125 -6.13 -31.15 1.73
CA LYS A 125 -5.82 -32.13 2.79
C LYS A 125 -6.04 -31.53 4.18
N ASP A 126 -6.35 -32.37 5.16
CA ASP A 126 -6.56 -32.01 6.58
C ASP A 126 -7.64 -30.94 6.84
N GLY A 127 -8.52 -30.74 5.86
CA GLY A 127 -9.63 -29.79 5.93
C GLY A 127 -9.25 -28.35 5.63
N TYR A 128 -8.06 -28.10 5.06
CA TYR A 128 -7.65 -26.77 4.61
C TYR A 128 -8.55 -26.21 3.52
N LEU A 129 -8.96 -24.96 3.71
CA LEU A 129 -9.72 -24.21 2.73
C LEU A 129 -8.77 -23.24 2.04
N ILE A 130 -8.47 -23.50 0.77
CA ILE A 130 -7.49 -22.74 0.00
C ILE A 130 -8.20 -22.06 -1.17
N THR A 131 -8.10 -20.74 -1.23
CA THR A 131 -8.65 -19.97 -2.36
C THR A 131 -7.85 -20.28 -3.62
N ARG A 132 -8.53 -20.66 -4.70
CA ARG A 132 -7.96 -20.74 -6.04
C ARG A 132 -7.67 -19.30 -6.51
N PRO A 133 -6.42 -18.99 -6.89
CA PRO A 133 -6.07 -17.65 -7.34
C PRO A 133 -6.86 -17.27 -8.60
N SER A 134 -7.14 -15.98 -8.75
CA SER A 134 -7.55 -15.44 -10.05
C SER A 134 -6.38 -15.44 -11.01
N ASP A 135 -6.66 -15.30 -12.31
CA ASP A 135 -5.61 -15.03 -13.28
C ASP A 135 -4.89 -13.72 -12.88
N PRO A 136 -3.54 -13.69 -12.85
CA PRO A 136 -2.81 -12.49 -12.49
C PRO A 136 -3.08 -11.35 -13.48
N ASP A 137 -3.40 -10.16 -12.96
CA ASP A 137 -3.31 -8.92 -13.72
C ASP A 137 -1.84 -8.48 -13.75
N TYR A 138 -1.20 -8.72 -14.90
CA TYR A 138 0.20 -8.37 -15.08
C TYR A 138 0.40 -6.86 -15.24
N GLU A 139 -0.59 -6.12 -15.72
CA GLU A 139 -0.51 -4.65 -15.81
C GLU A 139 -0.49 -4.05 -14.41
N ALA A 140 -1.36 -4.53 -13.51
CA ALA A 140 -1.35 -4.11 -12.11
C ALA A 140 -0.04 -4.49 -11.40
N LEU A 141 0.52 -5.67 -11.69
CA LEU A 141 1.81 -6.10 -11.14
C LEU A 141 2.96 -5.20 -11.63
N GLU A 142 3.00 -4.90 -12.93
CA GLU A 142 3.97 -4.01 -13.56
C GLU A 142 3.92 -2.60 -12.95
N GLU A 143 2.74 -2.01 -12.83
CA GLU A 143 2.55 -0.67 -12.25
C GLU A 143 2.98 -0.60 -10.78
N ASN A 144 2.60 -1.61 -9.98
CA ASN A 144 2.96 -1.70 -8.58
C ASN A 144 4.49 -1.78 -8.39
N LEU A 145 5.16 -2.65 -9.15
CA LEU A 145 6.59 -2.88 -8.99
C LEU A 145 7.43 -1.74 -9.57
N ALA A 146 6.99 -1.11 -10.66
CA ALA A 146 7.62 0.11 -11.17
C ALA A 146 7.58 1.22 -10.10
N SER A 147 6.42 1.44 -9.49
CA SER A 147 6.26 2.45 -8.43
C SER A 147 7.14 2.15 -7.20
N VAL A 148 7.29 0.88 -6.83
CA VAL A 148 8.18 0.44 -5.74
C VAL A 148 9.65 0.67 -6.09
N ALA A 149 10.06 0.38 -7.32
CA ALA A 149 11.43 0.59 -7.78
C ALA A 149 11.80 2.08 -7.81
N ASP A 150 10.93 2.92 -8.38
CA ASP A 150 11.12 4.39 -8.42
C ASP A 150 11.21 4.98 -7.00
N PHE A 151 10.35 4.50 -6.09
CA PHE A 151 10.42 4.89 -4.69
C PHE A 151 11.72 4.44 -4.02
N ALA A 152 12.20 3.23 -4.30
CA ALA A 152 13.47 2.75 -3.76
C ALA A 152 14.66 3.58 -4.26
N ASP A 153 14.67 3.99 -5.53
CA ASP A 153 15.68 4.89 -6.09
C ASP A 153 15.65 6.27 -5.42
N LEU A 154 14.46 6.82 -5.16
CA LEU A 154 14.30 8.06 -4.39
C LEU A 154 14.86 7.91 -2.97
N MET A 155 14.48 6.86 -2.26
CA MET A 155 14.93 6.62 -0.88
C MET A 155 16.46 6.40 -0.81
N LYS A 156 17.06 5.77 -1.81
CA LYS A 156 18.52 5.63 -1.90
C LYS A 156 19.24 6.98 -1.99
N ARG A 157 18.67 7.97 -2.69
CA ARG A 157 19.23 9.35 -2.72
C ARG A 157 19.19 10.00 -1.33
N MET A 158 18.31 9.51 -0.46
CA MET A 158 18.14 9.95 0.92
C MET A 158 18.85 9.03 1.93
N ASP A 159 19.67 8.08 1.47
CA ASP A 159 20.35 7.06 2.29
C ASP A 159 19.42 6.20 3.16
N ILE A 160 18.19 5.96 2.68
CA ILE A 160 17.19 5.15 3.37
C ILE A 160 17.03 3.80 2.66
N PRO A 161 17.40 2.68 3.30
CA PRO A 161 17.26 1.36 2.69
C PRO A 161 15.79 0.96 2.57
N VAL A 162 15.43 0.42 1.40
CA VAL A 162 14.09 -0.10 1.11
C VAL A 162 14.17 -1.62 0.90
N THR A 163 13.29 -2.35 1.59
CA THR A 163 13.12 -3.79 1.41
C THR A 163 11.72 -4.10 0.90
N LEU A 164 11.62 -4.83 -0.22
CA LEU A 164 10.38 -5.43 -0.69
C LEU A 164 10.36 -6.91 -0.28
N ALA A 165 9.43 -7.27 0.59
CA ALA A 165 9.17 -8.64 1.02
C ALA A 165 7.86 -9.14 0.39
N VAL A 166 7.95 -10.11 -0.53
CA VAL A 166 6.77 -10.63 -1.23
C VAL A 166 6.32 -11.94 -0.61
N ILE A 167 5.08 -11.97 -0.16
CA ILE A 167 4.41 -13.15 0.40
C ILE A 167 3.76 -13.92 -0.73
N GLY A 168 3.99 -15.23 -0.79
CA GLY A 168 3.27 -16.08 -1.75
C GLY A 168 1.79 -16.27 -1.40
N ARG A 169 1.00 -16.62 -2.41
CA ARG A 169 -0.40 -16.98 -2.19
C ARG A 169 -0.45 -18.25 -1.34
N THR A 170 -1.48 -18.39 -0.51
CA THR A 170 -1.70 -19.61 0.28
C THR A 170 -1.75 -20.85 -0.63
N TYR A 171 -2.28 -20.68 -1.86
CA TYR A 171 -2.30 -21.71 -2.90
C TYR A 171 -0.91 -22.25 -3.25
N GLU A 172 0.07 -21.35 -3.39
CA GLU A 172 1.45 -21.67 -3.75
C GLU A 172 2.20 -22.25 -2.53
N ALA A 173 2.09 -21.56 -1.39
CA ALA A 173 2.78 -21.95 -0.16
C ALA A 173 2.33 -23.33 0.35
N MET A 174 1.06 -23.67 0.15
CA MET A 174 0.47 -24.94 0.58
C MET A 174 0.21 -25.92 -0.59
N SER A 175 1.00 -25.85 -1.66
CA SER A 175 0.73 -26.66 -2.87
C SER A 175 0.78 -28.17 -2.65
N SER A 176 1.48 -28.66 -1.61
CA SER A 176 1.47 -30.08 -1.20
C SER A 176 0.15 -30.56 -0.57
N TYR A 177 -0.68 -29.63 -0.10
CA TYR A 177 -2.01 -29.88 0.47
C TYR A 177 -3.10 -29.90 -0.61
N LEU A 178 -2.84 -29.29 -1.77
CA LEU A 178 -3.79 -29.25 -2.87
C LEU A 178 -4.14 -30.66 -3.36
N PRO A 179 -5.39 -30.86 -3.84
CA PRO A 179 -5.73 -32.14 -4.46
C PRO A 179 -4.93 -32.36 -5.74
N ASP A 180 -4.57 -33.61 -6.03
CA ASP A 180 -3.69 -33.96 -7.18
C ASP A 180 -4.26 -33.57 -8.56
N SER A 181 -5.57 -33.34 -8.65
CA SER A 181 -6.23 -32.88 -9.87
C SER A 181 -6.03 -31.38 -10.16
N PHE A 182 -5.47 -30.61 -9.22
CA PHE A 182 -5.27 -29.17 -9.37
C PHE A 182 -3.81 -28.86 -9.76
N PRO A 183 -3.58 -27.91 -10.69
CA PRO A 183 -2.22 -27.53 -11.07
C PRO A 183 -1.49 -26.86 -9.91
N LYS A 184 -0.25 -27.25 -9.63
CA LYS A 184 0.50 -26.76 -8.46
C LYS A 184 1.38 -25.54 -8.76
N ASP A 185 1.60 -25.24 -10.05
CA ASP A 185 2.62 -24.29 -10.53
C ASP A 185 2.01 -23.14 -11.37
N LEU A 186 0.84 -22.64 -10.99
CA LEU A 186 0.02 -21.75 -11.85
C LEU A 186 0.63 -20.37 -12.15
N THR A 187 1.67 -19.93 -11.44
CA THR A 187 1.97 -18.49 -11.30
C THR A 187 3.46 -18.10 -11.34
N ASN A 188 4.34 -18.97 -11.87
CA ASN A 188 5.78 -18.70 -11.92
C ASN A 188 6.13 -17.36 -12.59
N ARG A 189 5.39 -16.95 -13.63
CA ARG A 189 5.63 -15.69 -14.35
C ARG A 189 5.58 -14.45 -13.44
N SER A 190 4.68 -14.42 -12.45
CA SER A 190 4.61 -13.27 -11.51
C SER A 190 5.87 -13.17 -10.66
N TRP A 191 6.42 -14.32 -10.24
CA TRP A 191 7.67 -14.38 -9.48
C TRP A 191 8.88 -14.03 -10.33
N ASP A 192 8.96 -14.55 -11.56
CA ASP A 192 10.02 -14.21 -12.51
C ASP A 192 10.04 -12.70 -12.77
N TYR A 193 8.86 -12.09 -12.89
CA TYR A 193 8.75 -10.65 -13.07
C TYR A 193 9.21 -9.85 -11.83
N VAL A 194 8.76 -10.22 -10.62
CA VAL A 194 9.26 -9.61 -9.37
C VAL A 194 10.78 -9.71 -9.27
N GLN A 195 11.34 -10.90 -9.54
CA GLN A 195 12.78 -11.12 -9.53
C GLN A 195 13.50 -10.25 -10.56
N SER A 196 12.94 -10.12 -11.78
CA SER A 196 13.54 -9.28 -12.83
C SER A 196 13.62 -7.80 -12.44
N VAL A 197 12.58 -7.27 -11.77
CA VAL A 197 12.58 -5.89 -11.27
C VAL A 197 13.60 -5.73 -10.13
N ALA A 198 13.66 -6.72 -9.22
CA ALA A 198 14.64 -6.72 -8.14
C ALA A 198 16.08 -6.77 -8.66
N ASP A 199 16.39 -7.64 -9.61
CA ASP A 199 17.72 -7.78 -10.22
C ASP A 199 18.14 -6.53 -11.01
N GLY A 200 17.15 -5.83 -11.60
CA GLY A 200 17.35 -4.57 -12.32
C GLY A 200 17.57 -3.36 -11.40
N SER A 201 17.24 -3.46 -10.11
CA SER A 201 17.35 -2.36 -9.15
C SER A 201 18.58 -2.51 -8.25
N GLN A 202 19.40 -1.47 -8.16
CA GLN A 202 20.50 -1.39 -7.19
C GLN A 202 20.07 -0.76 -5.86
N SER A 203 18.81 -0.40 -5.72
CA SER A 203 18.27 0.39 -4.61
C SER A 203 17.24 -0.39 -3.80
N LEU A 204 16.72 -1.47 -4.37
CA LEU A 204 15.70 -2.31 -3.77
C LEU A 204 16.31 -3.61 -3.25
N HIS A 205 16.17 -3.87 -1.96
CA HIS A 205 16.46 -5.19 -1.40
C HIS A 205 15.21 -6.07 -1.50
N TYR A 206 15.30 -7.22 -2.17
CA TYR A 206 14.18 -8.13 -2.36
C TYR A 206 14.26 -9.37 -1.48
N VAL A 207 13.13 -9.73 -0.86
CA VAL A 207 12.97 -10.93 -0.02
C VAL A 207 11.79 -11.76 -0.53
N ASN A 208 12.07 -12.97 -0.99
CA ASN A 208 11.04 -13.95 -1.33
C ASN A 208 10.65 -14.74 -0.08
N LEU A 209 9.41 -14.56 0.39
CA LEU A 209 8.89 -15.28 1.57
C LEU A 209 8.20 -16.60 1.22
N LEU A 210 7.86 -16.84 -0.06
CA LEU A 210 7.20 -18.08 -0.48
C LEU A 210 8.10 -19.29 -0.22
N GLU A 211 9.33 -19.28 -0.75
CA GLU A 211 10.19 -20.46 -0.73
C GLU A 211 10.55 -20.94 0.69
N PRO A 212 10.97 -20.07 1.63
CA PRO A 212 11.26 -20.51 3.00
C PRO A 212 10.03 -21.08 3.71
N LEU A 213 8.87 -20.42 3.58
CA LEU A 213 7.62 -20.88 4.20
C LEU A 213 7.15 -22.20 3.59
N LYS A 214 7.18 -22.32 2.26
CA LYS A 214 6.80 -23.52 1.52
C LYS A 214 7.71 -24.70 1.88
N SER A 215 9.02 -24.49 1.93
CA SER A 215 9.98 -25.51 2.33
C SER A 215 9.71 -26.04 3.74
N MET A 216 9.41 -25.17 4.71
CA MET A 216 9.04 -25.60 6.05
C MET A 216 7.76 -26.43 6.11
N ILE A 217 6.77 -26.09 5.28
CA ILE A 217 5.50 -26.83 5.17
C ILE A 217 5.75 -28.21 4.57
N ASP A 218 6.42 -28.27 3.43
CA ASP A 218 6.64 -29.50 2.68
C ASP A 218 7.54 -30.49 3.44
N ASN A 219 8.51 -29.98 4.21
CA ASN A 219 9.41 -30.78 5.03
C ASN A 219 8.87 -31.07 6.44
N GLY A 220 7.68 -30.56 6.81
CA GLY A 220 7.08 -30.76 8.12
C GLY A 220 7.93 -30.22 9.29
N GLN A 221 8.68 -29.14 9.06
CA GLN A 221 9.64 -28.60 10.03
C GLN A 221 8.99 -27.67 11.07
N ALA A 222 7.79 -27.15 10.78
CA ALA A 222 7.08 -26.29 11.72
C ALA A 222 6.42 -27.12 12.83
N PRO A 223 6.57 -26.74 14.12
CA PRO A 223 6.00 -27.49 15.24
C PRO A 223 4.46 -27.40 15.30
N ARG A 224 3.87 -26.42 14.61
CA ARG A 224 2.43 -26.13 14.53
C ARG A 224 2.11 -25.55 13.14
N PRO A 225 0.84 -25.54 12.72
CA PRO A 225 0.43 -24.93 11.46
C PRO A 225 0.89 -23.47 11.30
N ILE A 226 1.46 -23.15 10.14
CA ILE A 226 1.89 -21.78 9.80
C ILE A 226 0.90 -21.03 8.92
N TYR A 227 -0.16 -21.69 8.43
CA TYR A 227 -1.34 -21.08 7.81
C TYR A 227 -2.62 -21.53 8.51
N TYR A 228 -3.61 -20.63 8.57
CA TYR A 228 -4.94 -20.98 9.08
C TYR A 228 -5.65 -21.94 8.12
N ARG A 229 -6.44 -22.86 8.68
CA ARG A 229 -7.25 -23.78 7.88
C ARG A 229 -8.44 -23.09 7.23
N THR A 230 -8.99 -22.08 7.90
CA THR A 230 -10.25 -21.40 7.56
C THR A 230 -10.07 -19.98 7.03
N ALA A 231 -8.84 -19.48 6.96
CA ALA A 231 -8.49 -18.13 6.50
C ALA A 231 -7.39 -18.18 5.43
N HIS A 232 -7.23 -17.09 4.68
CA HIS A 232 -6.15 -16.96 3.71
C HIS A 232 -4.82 -16.53 4.36
N HIS A 233 -4.88 -15.91 5.54
CA HIS A 233 -3.70 -15.47 6.28
C HIS A 233 -2.86 -16.64 6.82
N TRP A 234 -1.56 -16.37 7.00
CA TRP A 234 -0.74 -17.19 7.87
C TRP A 234 -1.22 -17.16 9.33
N THR A 235 -0.77 -18.10 10.14
CA THR A 235 -0.88 -18.00 11.61
C THR A 235 0.18 -17.04 12.15
N THR A 236 0.10 -16.67 13.43
CA THR A 236 1.13 -15.88 14.11
C THR A 236 2.51 -16.56 14.05
N LEU A 237 2.56 -17.89 14.01
CA LEU A 237 3.81 -18.64 13.80
C LEU A 237 4.36 -18.48 12.38
N GLY A 238 3.50 -18.50 11.35
CA GLY A 238 3.92 -18.20 9.98
C GLY A 238 4.44 -16.77 9.83
N ALA A 239 3.75 -15.81 10.47
CA ALA A 239 4.19 -14.42 10.54
C ALA A 239 5.57 -14.28 11.21
N TYR A 240 5.82 -15.04 12.28
CA TYR A 240 7.13 -15.08 12.95
C TYR A 240 8.23 -15.55 12.00
N TYR A 241 8.03 -16.63 11.24
CA TYR A 241 9.06 -17.10 10.33
C TYR A 241 9.33 -16.12 9.19
N ALA A 242 8.29 -15.50 8.64
CA ALA A 242 8.46 -14.44 7.66
C ALA A 242 9.22 -13.24 8.23
N TYR A 243 8.91 -12.82 9.46
CA TYR A 243 9.67 -11.81 10.19
C TYR A 243 11.15 -12.20 10.34
N ALA A 244 11.42 -13.46 10.68
CA ALA A 244 12.79 -13.93 10.86
C ALA A 244 13.59 -13.85 9.56
N GLU A 245 13.00 -14.25 8.43
CA GLU A 245 13.61 -14.10 7.11
C GLU A 245 13.89 -12.63 6.78
N ILE A 246 12.94 -11.72 7.02
CA ILE A 246 13.11 -10.28 6.78
C ILE A 246 14.25 -9.70 7.63
N ILE A 247 14.25 -9.97 8.94
CA ILE A 247 15.28 -9.43 9.83
C ILE A 247 16.67 -9.98 9.48
N ASN A 248 16.76 -11.27 9.15
CA ASN A 248 18.01 -11.88 8.70
C ASN A 248 18.51 -11.25 7.38
N SER A 249 17.60 -10.94 6.46
CA SER A 249 17.96 -10.37 5.15
C SER A 249 18.56 -8.97 5.26
N PHE A 250 18.25 -8.22 6.32
CA PHE A 250 18.86 -6.90 6.55
C PHE A 250 20.38 -6.98 6.78
N GLY A 251 20.94 -8.15 7.10
CA GLY A 251 22.39 -8.40 7.13
C GLY A 251 23.15 -7.65 8.23
N GLN A 252 22.45 -7.07 9.21
CA GLN A 252 23.04 -6.31 10.30
C GLN A 252 23.38 -7.24 11.48
N LYS A 253 24.66 -7.30 11.88
CA LYS A 253 25.12 -8.21 12.95
C LYS A 253 24.39 -8.05 14.29
N ASN A 254 23.97 -6.82 14.61
CA ASN A 254 23.30 -6.50 15.87
C ASN A 254 21.77 -6.61 15.77
N LEU A 255 21.24 -6.95 14.59
CA LEU A 255 19.82 -7.13 14.36
C LEU A 255 19.57 -8.60 14.02
N GLN A 256 18.97 -9.33 14.96
CA GLN A 256 18.70 -10.76 14.81
C GLN A 256 17.25 -11.05 15.24
N PRO A 257 16.58 -12.03 14.63
CA PRO A 257 15.24 -12.42 15.05
C PRO A 257 15.25 -12.86 16.51
N VAL A 258 14.30 -12.37 17.31
CA VAL A 258 14.16 -12.83 18.69
C VAL A 258 13.73 -14.30 18.68
N PRO A 259 14.40 -15.23 19.39
CA PRO A 259 14.06 -16.66 19.32
C PRO A 259 12.64 -16.97 19.79
N LEU A 260 11.99 -17.96 19.15
CA LEU A 260 10.65 -18.45 19.52
C LEU A 260 10.48 -18.74 21.02
N SER A 261 11.53 -19.20 21.69
CA SER A 261 11.51 -19.53 23.12
C SER A 261 11.30 -18.31 24.04
N LYS A 262 11.38 -17.08 23.51
CA LYS A 262 11.11 -15.85 24.26
C LYS A 262 9.64 -15.47 24.29
N PHE A 263 8.79 -16.13 23.50
CA PHE A 263 7.37 -15.83 23.45
C PHE A 263 6.56 -16.81 24.30
N THR A 264 5.56 -16.26 24.98
CA THR A 264 4.49 -17.02 25.61
C THR A 264 3.29 -17.05 24.66
N ILE A 265 2.83 -18.25 24.30
CA ILE A 265 1.67 -18.41 23.41
C ILE A 265 0.39 -18.26 24.23
N GLU A 266 -0.43 -17.31 23.85
CA GLU A 266 -1.77 -17.11 24.40
C GLU A 266 -2.82 -17.51 23.36
N ASN A 267 -3.75 -18.40 23.73
CA ASN A 267 -4.89 -18.74 22.87
C ASN A 267 -5.92 -17.61 22.88
N ALA A 268 -5.81 -16.68 21.94
CA ALA A 268 -6.72 -15.54 21.79
C ALA A 268 -8.16 -15.99 21.47
N SER A 269 -8.33 -17.05 20.67
CA SER A 269 -9.64 -17.62 20.36
C SER A 269 -9.51 -19.07 19.92
N THR A 270 -10.40 -19.94 20.39
CA THR A 270 -10.53 -21.34 19.92
C THR A 270 -11.66 -21.55 18.92
N SER A 271 -12.33 -20.46 18.52
CA SER A 271 -13.49 -20.46 17.62
C SER A 271 -13.30 -19.50 16.44
N PHE A 272 -12.09 -19.46 15.87
CA PHE A 272 -11.78 -18.59 14.73
C PHE A 272 -12.27 -19.22 13.42
N TYR A 273 -13.10 -18.49 12.69
CA TYR A 273 -13.52 -18.82 11.32
C TYR A 273 -13.13 -17.66 10.42
N GLY A 274 -12.13 -17.88 9.57
CA GLY A 274 -11.66 -16.88 8.62
C GLY A 274 -12.62 -16.59 7.47
N THR A 275 -12.24 -15.62 6.64
CA THR A 275 -13.00 -15.19 5.47
C THR A 275 -13.08 -16.28 4.39
N THR A 276 -12.09 -17.17 4.30
CA THR A 276 -12.10 -18.28 3.35
C THR A 276 -13.20 -19.28 3.67
N TRP A 277 -13.41 -19.61 4.95
CA TRP A 277 -14.55 -20.43 5.40
C TRP A 277 -15.90 -19.78 5.12
N SER A 278 -15.99 -18.45 5.30
CA SER A 278 -17.19 -17.69 4.97
C SER A 278 -17.56 -17.83 3.49
N LYS A 279 -16.58 -17.75 2.58
CA LYS A 279 -16.74 -17.91 1.12
C LYS A 279 -17.02 -19.35 0.68
N ALA A 280 -16.35 -20.33 1.30
CA ALA A 280 -16.32 -21.72 0.85
C ALA A 280 -17.67 -22.45 0.91
N GLY A 281 -18.55 -22.05 1.83
CA GLY A 281 -19.79 -22.78 2.11
C GLY A 281 -19.59 -24.17 2.73
N MET A 282 -18.34 -24.56 3.06
CA MET A 282 -18.00 -25.86 3.65
C MET A 282 -18.19 -25.84 5.17
N LYS A 283 -19.44 -25.71 5.61
CA LYS A 283 -19.80 -25.40 7.02
C LYS A 283 -19.43 -26.49 8.04
N TRP A 284 -19.07 -27.69 7.59
CA TRP A 284 -18.63 -28.81 8.45
C TRP A 284 -17.15 -28.70 8.87
N ILE A 285 -16.36 -27.80 8.27
CA ILE A 285 -14.97 -27.56 8.66
C ILE A 285 -14.94 -26.88 10.03
N LYS A 286 -14.14 -27.43 10.94
CA LYS A 286 -13.96 -26.95 12.32
C LYS A 286 -13.19 -25.63 12.37
N PRO A 287 -13.41 -24.80 13.40
CA PRO A 287 -12.70 -23.52 13.54
C PRO A 287 -11.20 -23.75 13.78
N ASP A 288 -10.43 -22.69 13.55
CA ASP A 288 -9.03 -22.58 13.94
C ASP A 288 -8.87 -22.06 15.38
N VAL A 289 -7.69 -22.31 15.94
CA VAL A 289 -7.19 -21.60 17.13
C VAL A 289 -6.36 -20.41 16.65
N MET A 290 -6.74 -19.22 17.10
CA MET A 290 -6.00 -17.98 16.88
C MET A 290 -5.15 -17.70 18.12
N GLU A 291 -3.89 -17.36 17.92
CA GLU A 291 -2.89 -17.25 18.98
C GLU A 291 -2.22 -15.88 18.95
N TYR A 292 -1.95 -15.33 20.13
CA TYR A 292 -1.03 -14.21 20.31
C TYR A 292 0.30 -14.72 20.82
N PHE A 293 1.38 -14.13 20.31
CA PHE A 293 2.73 -14.40 20.78
C PHE A 293 3.13 -13.25 21.69
N ARG A 294 2.92 -13.45 22.99
CA ARG A 294 3.18 -12.47 24.05
C ARG A 294 4.65 -12.51 24.45
N TYR A 295 5.19 -11.38 24.90
CA TYR A 295 6.54 -11.30 25.47
C TYR A 295 6.59 -10.28 26.60
N GLU A 296 7.59 -10.38 27.47
CA GLU A 296 7.75 -9.43 28.57
C GLU A 296 7.97 -8.00 28.03
N GLY A 297 7.13 -7.06 28.47
CA GLY A 297 7.15 -5.67 28.00
C GLY A 297 6.34 -5.40 26.72
N ASP A 298 5.61 -6.37 26.18
CA ASP A 298 4.73 -6.14 25.01
C ASP A 298 3.58 -5.15 25.28
N ASN A 299 3.16 -5.00 26.55
CA ASN A 299 2.21 -3.97 26.98
C ASN A 299 2.87 -2.60 27.25
N ASP A 300 4.19 -2.47 27.11
CA ASP A 300 4.85 -1.16 27.20
C ASP A 300 4.71 -0.37 25.89
N TYR A 301 4.11 -0.96 24.87
CA TYR A 301 3.84 -0.31 23.59
C TYR A 301 2.48 0.37 23.61
N ILE A 302 2.38 1.47 22.87
CA ILE A 302 1.11 2.14 22.57
C ILE A 302 0.90 2.04 21.06
N THR A 303 -0.25 1.49 20.67
CA THR A 303 -0.72 1.50 19.28
C THR A 303 -1.72 2.64 19.13
N THR A 304 -1.47 3.55 18.18
CA THR A 304 -2.36 4.67 17.84
C THR A 304 -2.81 4.56 16.39
N ILE A 305 -4.12 4.64 16.18
CA ILE A 305 -4.77 4.66 14.88
C ILE A 305 -4.97 6.13 14.50
N GLU A 306 -4.05 6.69 13.72
CA GLU A 306 -4.05 8.11 13.37
C GLU A 306 -5.35 8.53 12.64
N ASP A 307 -5.93 7.64 11.84
CA ASP A 307 -7.19 7.88 11.13
C ASP A 307 -8.36 8.29 12.05
N THR A 308 -8.36 7.81 13.30
CA THR A 308 -9.44 8.01 14.26
C THR A 308 -9.01 8.71 15.55
N GLY A 309 -7.70 8.83 15.79
CA GLY A 309 -7.12 9.27 17.06
C GLY A 309 -7.29 8.27 18.21
N GLN A 310 -7.74 7.05 17.94
CA GLN A 310 -7.89 6.01 18.96
C GLN A 310 -6.53 5.40 19.29
N SER A 311 -6.23 5.23 20.59
CA SER A 311 -5.02 4.54 21.05
C SER A 311 -5.35 3.45 22.07
N PHE A 312 -4.52 2.41 22.12
CA PHE A 312 -4.60 1.35 23.12
C PHE A 312 -3.22 0.78 23.46
N THR A 313 -3.13 0.14 24.62
CA THR A 313 -1.90 -0.48 25.13
C THR A 313 -1.63 -1.83 24.45
N GLY A 314 -0.38 -2.08 24.09
CA GLY A 314 0.08 -3.26 23.37
C GLY A 314 -0.35 -3.25 21.89
N PHE A 315 -0.49 -4.43 21.30
CA PHE A 315 -0.73 -4.61 19.86
C PHE A 315 -2.11 -5.16 19.49
N TYR A 316 -2.89 -5.60 20.48
CA TYR A 316 -4.14 -6.33 20.24
C TYR A 316 -5.37 -5.62 20.79
N ASP A 317 -6.29 -5.24 19.90
CA ASP A 317 -7.64 -4.83 20.29
C ASP A 317 -8.51 -6.07 20.52
N ARG A 318 -8.60 -6.47 21.79
CA ARG A 318 -9.36 -7.63 22.22
C ARG A 318 -10.88 -7.48 22.01
N SER A 319 -11.39 -6.28 21.72
CA SER A 319 -12.81 -6.05 21.44
C SER A 319 -13.31 -6.82 20.20
N TYR A 320 -12.41 -7.19 19.29
CA TYR A 320 -12.73 -7.99 18.10
C TYR A 320 -12.89 -9.49 18.40
N LEU A 321 -12.43 -9.98 19.55
CA LEU A 321 -12.52 -11.41 19.88
C LEU A 321 -13.96 -11.88 20.09
N SER A 322 -14.87 -10.99 20.46
CA SER A 322 -16.32 -11.27 20.55
C SER A 322 -17.06 -11.14 19.22
N LYS A 323 -16.39 -10.65 18.15
CA LYS A 323 -16.98 -10.44 16.83
C LYS A 323 -16.70 -11.62 15.90
N LYS A 324 -17.32 -11.63 14.71
CA LYS A 324 -16.95 -12.58 13.64
C LYS A 324 -15.51 -12.35 13.19
N ASP A 325 -15.18 -11.11 12.89
CA ASP A 325 -13.88 -10.70 12.38
C ASP A 325 -12.86 -10.61 13.51
N LYS A 326 -12.47 -11.76 14.06
CA LYS A 326 -11.50 -11.84 15.15
C LYS A 326 -10.08 -11.48 14.69
N TYR A 327 -9.77 -11.60 13.41
CA TYR A 327 -8.43 -11.28 12.90
C TYR A 327 -8.11 -9.79 13.06
N SER A 328 -9.11 -8.91 12.92
CA SER A 328 -8.98 -7.48 13.22
C SER A 328 -8.62 -7.17 14.68
N SER A 329 -8.56 -8.17 15.57
CA SER A 329 -7.93 -7.98 16.88
C SER A 329 -6.44 -7.65 16.79
N PHE A 330 -5.77 -8.03 15.70
CA PHE A 330 -4.45 -7.49 15.37
C PHE A 330 -4.61 -6.06 14.82
N LEU A 331 -3.96 -5.08 15.43
CA LEU A 331 -3.95 -3.66 14.99
C LEU A 331 -5.33 -2.98 14.85
N SER A 332 -6.39 -3.54 15.45
CA SER A 332 -7.75 -3.02 15.29
C SER A 332 -8.23 -2.97 13.83
N GLY A 333 -7.74 -3.87 12.97
CA GLY A 333 -8.18 -4.02 11.59
C GLY A 333 -7.32 -3.28 10.56
N ASN A 334 -7.95 -2.77 9.50
CA ASN A 334 -7.25 -2.05 8.44
C ASN A 334 -7.42 -0.54 8.63
N ASN A 335 -6.30 0.15 8.84
CA ASN A 335 -6.21 1.60 8.98
C ASN A 335 -5.19 2.13 7.96
N GLY A 336 -5.39 3.36 7.50
CA GLY A 336 -4.47 4.10 6.63
C GLY A 336 -3.12 4.33 7.31
N ARG A 337 -3.11 4.86 8.53
CA ARG A 337 -1.89 4.96 9.36
C ARG A 337 -2.10 4.41 10.76
N THR A 338 -1.12 3.63 11.22
CA THR A 338 -1.05 3.13 12.60
C THR A 338 0.37 3.28 13.12
N ASP A 339 0.53 3.98 14.22
CA ASP A 339 1.81 4.21 14.87
C ASP A 339 1.95 3.29 16.09
N ILE A 340 3.08 2.62 16.22
CA ILE A 340 3.39 1.75 17.36
C ILE A 340 4.68 2.21 17.99
N LEU A 341 4.58 2.80 19.18
CA LEU A 341 5.71 3.41 19.89
C LEU A 341 5.87 2.76 21.26
N ARG A 342 7.11 2.57 21.71
CA ARG A 342 7.35 2.13 23.08
C ARG A 342 7.23 3.31 24.05
N ALA A 343 6.42 3.15 25.09
CA ALA A 343 6.19 4.15 26.13
C ALA A 343 7.24 4.10 27.26
N ASP A 344 8.50 3.83 26.91
CA ASP A 344 9.63 3.85 27.86
C ASP A 344 10.44 5.17 27.80
N GLY A 345 10.06 6.08 26.89
CA GLY A 345 10.70 7.38 26.70
C GLY A 345 12.06 7.31 26.00
N GLN A 346 12.49 6.14 25.54
CA GLN A 346 13.75 5.99 24.82
C GLN A 346 13.56 6.36 23.35
N LYS A 347 14.53 7.09 22.79
CA LYS A 347 14.57 7.35 21.35
C LYS A 347 15.02 6.08 20.64
N ARG A 348 14.16 5.55 19.76
CA ARG A 348 14.42 4.35 18.96
C ARG A 348 14.43 4.70 17.47
N GLU A 349 15.10 3.87 16.68
CA GLU A 349 14.98 3.93 15.23
C GLU A 349 13.56 3.60 14.79
N LYS A 350 13.08 4.27 13.74
CA LYS A 350 11.74 4.07 13.20
C LYS A 350 11.77 3.29 11.88
N LEU A 351 10.97 2.23 11.80
CA LEU A 351 10.72 1.46 10.58
C LEU A 351 9.35 1.87 10.00
N LEU A 352 9.35 2.31 8.75
CA LEU A 352 8.13 2.46 7.97
C LEU A 352 7.73 1.09 7.40
N VAL A 353 6.51 0.62 7.69
CA VAL A 353 5.97 -0.63 7.17
C VAL A 353 4.78 -0.34 6.27
N MET A 354 4.96 -0.45 4.95
CA MET A 354 3.87 -0.37 3.97
C MET A 354 3.36 -1.78 3.70
N LYS A 355 2.09 -2.04 3.99
CA LYS A 355 1.62 -3.43 4.12
C LYS A 355 0.24 -3.70 3.55
N ASP A 356 -0.06 -4.99 3.43
CA ASP A 356 -1.42 -5.53 3.48
C ASP A 356 -1.73 -6.24 4.82
N SER A 357 -2.89 -6.89 4.91
CA SER A 357 -3.37 -7.54 6.13
C SER A 357 -2.51 -8.71 6.66
N PHE A 358 -1.59 -9.28 5.89
CA PHE A 358 -0.68 -10.32 6.39
C PHE A 358 0.28 -9.76 7.45
N ALA A 359 0.70 -8.50 7.33
CA ALA A 359 1.63 -7.90 8.28
C ALA A 359 1.04 -7.71 9.68
N HIS A 360 -0.29 -7.72 9.85
CA HIS A 360 -0.94 -7.43 11.13
C HIS A 360 -0.42 -8.31 12.28
N SER A 361 -0.31 -9.62 12.05
CA SER A 361 0.21 -10.58 13.03
C SER A 361 1.75 -10.57 13.15
N MET A 362 2.45 -9.88 12.24
CA MET A 362 3.90 -9.71 12.26
C MET A 362 4.36 -8.50 13.08
N ILE A 363 3.53 -7.45 13.17
CA ILE A 363 3.88 -6.18 13.83
C ILE A 363 4.50 -6.35 15.22
N PRO A 364 3.97 -7.19 16.14
CA PRO A 364 4.58 -7.36 17.47
C PRO A 364 6.06 -7.76 17.42
N PHE A 365 6.47 -8.49 16.38
CA PHE A 365 7.86 -8.93 16.20
C PHE A 365 8.77 -7.81 15.67
N LEU A 366 8.27 -7.01 14.72
CA LEU A 366 9.00 -5.84 14.21
C LEU A 366 9.17 -4.77 15.29
N ALA A 367 8.16 -4.58 16.13
CA ALA A 367 8.14 -3.58 17.20
C ALA A 367 9.21 -3.84 18.29
N MET A 368 9.68 -5.08 18.44
CA MET A 368 10.80 -5.37 19.34
C MET A 368 12.09 -4.68 18.91
N HIS A 369 12.26 -4.43 17.62
CA HIS A 369 13.46 -3.82 17.05
C HIS A 369 13.30 -2.32 16.83
N TYR A 370 12.15 -1.89 16.32
CA TYR A 370 11.90 -0.52 15.89
C TYR A 370 10.64 0.06 16.53
N ASP A 371 10.59 1.37 16.66
CA ASP A 371 9.29 2.06 16.66
C ASP A 371 8.73 2.00 15.23
N LEU A 372 7.41 1.87 15.08
CA LEU A 372 6.81 1.60 13.77
C LEU A 372 5.85 2.69 13.35
N VAL A 373 5.94 3.06 12.07
CA VAL A 373 4.87 3.75 11.35
C VAL A 373 4.36 2.77 10.31
N VAL A 374 3.12 2.33 10.44
CA VAL A 374 2.52 1.29 9.59
C VAL A 374 1.48 1.93 8.69
N LEU A 375 1.65 1.78 7.38
CA LEU A 375 0.75 2.32 6.36
C LEU A 375 0.04 1.22 5.57
N ASP A 376 -1.24 1.45 5.30
CA ASP A 376 -2.02 0.69 4.33
C ASP A 376 -2.43 1.63 3.19
N LEU A 377 -1.72 1.54 2.06
CA LEU A 377 -1.87 2.51 0.96
C LEU A 377 -3.22 2.43 0.24
N ARG A 378 -4.05 1.42 0.54
CA ARG A 378 -5.46 1.39 0.11
C ARG A 378 -6.29 2.48 0.79
N TYR A 379 -5.82 2.97 1.94
CA TYR A 379 -6.52 3.95 2.77
C TYR A 379 -5.67 5.21 3.06
N TYR A 380 -4.35 5.15 2.89
CA TYR A 380 -3.44 6.29 3.06
C TYR A 380 -3.15 7.00 1.73
N SER A 381 -3.43 8.31 1.68
CA SER A 381 -3.33 9.11 0.45
C SER A 381 -2.32 10.27 0.52
N GLU A 382 -1.65 10.49 1.65
CA GLU A 382 -0.67 11.57 1.75
C GLU A 382 0.71 11.16 1.20
N SER A 383 1.63 12.13 1.12
CA SER A 383 2.97 11.93 0.57
C SER A 383 3.85 11.08 1.50
N VAL A 384 4.13 9.84 1.08
CA VAL A 384 5.04 8.92 1.79
C VAL A 384 6.47 9.47 1.87
N PRO A 385 7.08 10.05 0.82
CA PRO A 385 8.43 10.64 0.92
C PRO A 385 8.52 11.75 1.97
N LYS A 386 7.49 12.61 2.07
CA LYS A 386 7.45 13.66 3.10
C LYS A 386 7.28 13.08 4.49
N LEU A 387 6.47 12.03 4.65
CA LEU A 387 6.32 11.32 5.92
C LEU A 387 7.65 10.70 6.37
N VAL A 388 8.39 10.07 5.46
CA VAL A 388 9.71 9.48 5.73
C VAL A 388 10.64 10.50 6.40
N LEU A 389 10.68 11.72 5.87
CA LEU A 389 11.47 12.82 6.43
C LEU A 389 10.94 13.33 7.77
N LYS A 390 9.66 13.66 7.82
CA LYS A 390 9.01 14.23 8.99
C LYS A 390 9.16 13.32 10.20
N GLU A 391 9.01 12.02 9.99
CA GLU A 391 9.09 11.04 11.07
C GLU A 391 10.51 10.61 11.41
N GLY A 392 11.50 10.90 10.56
CA GLY A 392 12.87 10.44 10.74
C GLY A 392 12.99 8.93 10.57
N ILE A 393 12.36 8.38 9.54
CA ILE A 393 12.37 6.95 9.23
C ILE A 393 13.78 6.51 8.84
N SER A 394 14.29 5.46 9.47
CA SER A 394 15.64 4.92 9.20
C SER A 394 15.64 3.80 8.16
N ARG A 395 14.49 3.17 7.91
CA ARG A 395 14.34 2.07 6.95
C ARG A 395 12.89 1.96 6.51
N VAL A 396 12.68 1.48 5.29
CA VAL A 396 11.35 1.13 4.77
C VAL A 396 11.25 -0.38 4.49
N LEU A 397 10.17 -0.99 4.96
CA LEU A 397 9.75 -2.35 4.61
C LEU A 397 8.41 -2.27 3.87
N ILE A 398 8.39 -2.76 2.64
CA ILE A 398 7.19 -2.97 1.84
C ILE A 398 6.88 -4.46 1.88
N ILE A 399 5.71 -4.83 2.40
CA ILE A 399 5.29 -6.22 2.52
C ILE A 399 3.93 -6.43 1.86
N GLY A 400 3.92 -7.25 0.81
CA GLY A 400 2.73 -7.47 0.00
C GLY A 400 2.55 -8.93 -0.39
N ASN A 401 1.32 -9.42 -0.32
CA ASN A 401 0.95 -10.69 -0.92
C ASN A 401 0.90 -10.58 -2.44
N MET A 402 1.42 -11.60 -3.11
CA MET A 402 1.41 -11.69 -4.57
C MET A 402 0.01 -11.56 -5.16
N GLU A 403 -1.04 -12.03 -4.48
CA GLU A 403 -2.42 -11.82 -4.93
C GLU A 403 -2.77 -10.33 -5.03
N ASN A 404 -2.42 -9.53 -4.02
CA ASN A 404 -2.74 -8.11 -4.00
C ASN A 404 -1.93 -7.33 -5.05
N LEU A 405 -0.65 -7.69 -5.22
CA LEU A 405 0.22 -7.10 -6.24
C LEU A 405 -0.32 -7.33 -7.66
N CYS A 406 -0.96 -8.46 -7.90
CA CYS A 406 -1.52 -8.85 -9.20
C CYS A 406 -3.02 -8.54 -9.37
N GLN A 407 -3.66 -7.79 -8.46
CA GLN A 407 -5.11 -7.51 -8.56
C GLN A 407 -5.46 -6.06 -8.69
N THR A 408 -4.67 -5.15 -8.12
CA THR A 408 -4.98 -3.73 -8.14
C THR A 408 -3.69 -2.92 -7.99
N PRO A 409 -3.52 -1.82 -8.74
CA PRO A 409 -2.48 -0.84 -8.45
C PRO A 409 -2.74 -0.16 -7.10
N VAL A 410 -1.80 -0.31 -6.17
CA VAL A 410 -1.87 0.23 -4.80
C VAL A 410 -0.69 1.16 -4.51
N TYR A 411 0.44 0.99 -5.20
CA TYR A 411 1.67 1.73 -4.93
C TYR A 411 1.88 2.97 -5.81
N GLY A 412 0.91 3.31 -6.69
CA GLY A 412 1.05 4.43 -7.63
C GLY A 412 1.23 5.82 -6.98
N ASN A 413 0.91 5.97 -5.69
CA ASN A 413 1.10 7.22 -4.95
C ASN A 413 2.49 7.36 -4.29
N LEU A 414 3.38 6.36 -4.38
CA LEU A 414 4.66 6.40 -3.68
C LEU A 414 5.57 7.55 -4.16
N TYR A 415 5.45 7.98 -5.41
CA TYR A 415 6.22 9.09 -5.95
C TYR A 415 5.57 10.47 -5.69
N TYR A 416 4.38 10.50 -5.09
CA TYR A 416 3.68 11.76 -4.80
C TYR A 416 4.49 12.59 -3.79
N GLY A 417 4.90 13.80 -4.22
CA GLY A 417 5.67 14.72 -3.39
C GLY A 417 7.18 14.43 -3.31
N ALA A 418 7.70 13.58 -4.19
CA ALA A 418 9.09 13.13 -4.20
C ALA A 418 10.11 14.27 -4.31
N GLU A 419 9.94 15.18 -5.28
CA GLU A 419 10.87 16.31 -5.48
C GLU A 419 10.94 17.21 -4.26
N GLN A 420 9.78 17.59 -3.69
CA GLN A 420 9.76 18.46 -2.52
C GLN A 420 10.35 17.77 -1.28
N ALA A 421 10.21 16.45 -1.16
CA ALA A 421 10.86 15.69 -0.11
C ALA A 421 12.38 15.67 -0.31
N LEU A 422 12.86 15.35 -1.52
CA LEU A 422 14.29 15.33 -1.82
C LEU A 422 14.94 16.69 -1.59
N ASP A 423 14.29 17.78 -1.99
CA ASP A 423 14.75 19.14 -1.72
C ASP A 423 14.83 19.43 -0.21
N ALA A 424 13.81 19.03 0.55
CA ALA A 424 13.81 19.19 2.00
C ALA A 424 14.91 18.35 2.69
N TYR A 425 15.16 17.13 2.20
CA TYR A 425 16.25 16.28 2.67
C TYR A 425 17.60 16.95 2.44
N ASN A 426 17.86 17.38 1.20
CA ASN A 426 19.12 18.01 0.81
C ASN A 426 19.39 19.27 1.65
N ARG A 427 18.36 20.11 1.87
CA ARG A 427 18.45 21.28 2.75
C ARG A 427 18.82 20.93 4.20
N SER A 428 18.35 19.78 4.70
CA SER A 428 18.54 19.36 6.09
C SER A 428 19.90 18.68 6.33
N PHE A 429 20.40 17.90 5.36
CA PHE A 429 21.61 17.08 5.51
C PHE A 429 22.86 17.65 4.83
N TYR A 430 22.68 18.44 3.77
CA TYR A 430 23.75 19.14 3.06
C TYR A 430 23.48 20.66 3.11
N PRO A 431 23.57 21.28 4.30
CA PRO A 431 23.40 22.73 4.39
C PRO A 431 24.40 23.42 3.48
N ILE A 432 23.97 24.48 2.79
CA ILE A 432 24.88 25.34 2.04
C ILE A 432 25.86 25.93 3.07
N ARG A 433 27.08 25.40 3.10
CA ARG A 433 28.10 25.79 4.10
C ARG A 433 28.74 27.14 3.77
N ASP A 434 28.75 27.49 2.50
CA ASP A 434 29.42 28.67 1.97
C ASP A 434 28.88 28.96 0.56
N ILE A 435 28.63 30.23 0.25
CA ILE A 435 28.48 30.70 -1.13
C ILE A 435 29.81 31.34 -1.47
N ARG A 436 30.49 30.84 -2.49
CA ARG A 436 31.73 31.46 -2.97
C ARG A 436 31.44 32.30 -4.18
N VAL A 437 32.06 33.47 -4.29
CA VAL A 437 32.05 34.35 -5.46
C VAL A 437 33.53 34.54 -5.84
N ASN A 438 33.95 34.20 -7.07
CA ASN A 438 35.36 34.18 -7.47
C ASN A 438 36.30 33.40 -6.52
N GLY A 439 35.80 32.31 -5.92
CA GLY A 439 36.57 31.51 -4.96
C GLY A 439 36.68 32.10 -3.55
N ASN A 440 36.19 33.33 -3.31
CA ASN A 440 36.11 33.95 -1.99
C ASN A 440 34.74 33.68 -1.34
N SER A 441 34.71 33.44 -0.03
CA SER A 441 33.44 33.27 0.70
C SER A 441 32.63 34.57 0.73
N ILE A 442 31.32 34.45 0.52
CA ILE A 442 30.35 35.56 0.58
C ILE A 442 30.29 36.21 1.96
N GLU A 443 30.77 35.54 3.02
CA GLU A 443 30.85 36.10 4.38
C GLU A 443 31.65 37.42 4.44
N ASN A 444 32.58 37.60 3.48
CA ASN A 444 33.45 38.76 3.41
C ASN A 444 32.85 39.91 2.56
N TYR A 445 31.62 39.75 2.06
CA TYR A 445 30.96 40.69 1.17
C TYR A 445 30.00 41.59 1.96
N THR A 446 29.71 42.79 1.44
CA THR A 446 28.77 43.76 2.03
C THR A 446 27.65 44.04 1.04
N ILE A 447 26.39 44.08 1.45
CA ILE A 447 25.30 44.44 0.53
C ILE A 447 25.20 45.96 0.48
N ALA A 448 25.70 46.55 -0.61
CA ALA A 448 25.62 48.00 -0.82
C ALA A 448 24.53 48.36 -1.82
N TYR A 449 23.71 49.37 -1.47
CA TYR A 449 22.50 49.71 -2.24
C TYR A 449 22.16 51.21 -2.18
N PRO A 450 21.38 51.71 -3.15
CA PRO A 450 20.82 53.06 -3.14
C PRO A 450 19.92 53.40 -1.97
N ASP A 451 19.96 54.68 -1.55
CA ASP A 451 18.95 55.27 -0.66
C ASP A 451 17.62 55.48 -1.40
N ILE A 452 17.08 54.39 -1.94
CA ILE A 452 15.84 54.30 -2.70
C ILE A 452 15.06 53.11 -2.12
N PRO A 453 13.79 53.29 -1.69
CA PRO A 453 13.03 52.27 -0.98
C PRO A 453 12.94 50.89 -1.66
N GLU A 454 12.92 50.86 -3.00
CA GLU A 454 12.88 49.62 -3.77
C GLU A 454 14.17 48.81 -3.62
N TYR A 455 15.32 49.49 -3.56
CA TYR A 455 16.64 48.88 -3.41
C TYR A 455 16.93 48.46 -1.98
N GLU A 456 16.45 49.23 -1.01
CA GLU A 456 16.47 48.83 0.41
C GLU A 456 15.69 47.52 0.61
N LYS A 457 14.51 47.42 0.02
CA LYS A 457 13.71 46.18 0.07
C LYS A 457 14.42 45.02 -0.62
N ALA A 458 15.01 45.24 -1.80
CA ALA A 458 15.77 44.20 -2.51
C ALA A 458 17.02 43.75 -1.73
N ALA A 459 17.74 44.69 -1.10
CA ALA A 459 18.89 44.41 -0.25
C ALA A 459 18.50 43.60 0.99
N SER A 460 17.37 43.93 1.64
CA SER A 460 16.84 43.16 2.77
C SER A 460 16.45 41.73 2.35
N LEU A 461 15.80 41.57 1.20
CA LEU A 461 15.44 40.25 0.67
C LEU A 461 16.67 39.37 0.40
N LEU A 462 17.69 39.95 -0.23
CA LEU A 462 18.95 39.25 -0.51
C LEU A 462 19.69 38.89 0.79
N HIS A 463 19.76 39.83 1.74
CA HIS A 463 20.34 39.63 3.05
C HIS A 463 19.69 38.45 3.78
N ASP A 464 18.37 38.49 3.93
CA ASP A 464 17.63 37.48 4.69
C ASP A 464 17.74 36.11 4.03
N ALA A 465 17.72 36.06 2.68
CA ALA A 465 17.93 34.83 1.94
C ALA A 465 19.34 34.25 2.16
N ILE A 466 20.39 35.06 2.15
CA ILE A 466 21.76 34.59 2.40
C ILE A 466 21.88 34.13 3.86
N LEU A 467 21.43 34.92 4.82
CA LEU A 467 21.46 34.59 6.24
C LEU A 467 20.71 33.29 6.54
N GLU A 468 19.51 33.10 5.99
CA GLU A 468 18.73 31.87 6.14
C GLU A 468 19.45 30.66 5.55
N LYS A 469 20.12 30.83 4.40
CA LYS A 469 20.72 29.72 3.64
C LYS A 469 22.11 29.32 4.12
N THR A 470 22.94 30.27 4.51
CA THR A 470 24.35 30.03 4.87
C THR A 470 24.64 30.28 6.35
N GLY A 471 23.80 31.06 7.04
CA GLY A 471 24.08 31.54 8.39
C GLY A 471 25.02 32.75 8.44
N PHE A 472 25.44 33.30 7.30
CA PHE A 472 26.27 34.50 7.26
C PHE A 472 25.42 35.77 7.35
N ASP A 473 25.70 36.57 8.36
CA ASP A 473 25.10 37.88 8.59
C ASP A 473 25.95 38.94 7.87
N LEU A 474 25.51 39.37 6.68
CA LEU A 474 26.27 40.29 5.85
C LEU A 474 26.01 41.73 6.30
N ASN A 475 27.07 42.54 6.35
CA ASN A 475 26.90 43.98 6.55
C ASN A 475 26.11 44.57 5.37
N THR A 476 25.30 45.59 5.65
CA THR A 476 24.58 46.36 4.62
C THR A 476 25.01 47.83 4.66
N MET A 477 25.08 48.48 3.51
CA MET A 477 25.55 49.87 3.38
C MET A 477 24.73 50.66 2.37
N ILE A 478 24.38 51.90 2.73
CA ILE A 478 23.71 52.85 1.84
C ILE A 478 24.77 53.66 1.08
N LEU A 479 24.67 53.68 -0.25
CA LEU A 479 25.49 54.51 -1.13
C LEU A 479 24.85 55.91 -1.27
N LYS A 480 25.63 56.99 -1.05
CA LYS A 480 25.12 58.38 -1.01
C LYS A 480 25.47 59.23 -2.24
N GLU A 481 26.42 58.80 -3.06
CA GLU A 481 26.79 59.47 -4.31
C GLU A 481 26.35 58.56 -5.47
N TYR A 482 25.44 59.07 -6.30
CA TYR A 482 24.92 58.41 -7.51
C TYR A 482 25.52 59.12 -8.72
N ASP A 483 26.17 58.39 -9.62
CA ASP A 483 26.30 58.86 -11.00
C ASP A 483 25.22 58.19 -11.86
N ASP A 484 24.81 58.83 -12.96
CA ASP A 484 23.56 58.58 -13.73
C ASP A 484 23.37 57.17 -14.33
N ILE A 485 24.19 56.20 -13.95
CA ILE A 485 24.17 54.83 -14.45
C ILE A 485 23.89 53.79 -13.33
N ASP A 486 23.65 54.24 -12.10
CA ASP A 486 23.47 53.40 -10.90
C ASP A 486 22.01 52.99 -10.62
N ARG A 487 21.57 51.91 -11.29
CA ARG A 487 20.34 51.15 -10.94
C ARG A 487 20.69 49.72 -10.54
N ALA A 488 21.53 49.57 -9.53
CA ALA A 488 22.04 48.26 -9.13
C ALA A 488 22.27 48.16 -7.62
N ILE A 489 22.23 46.94 -7.10
CA ILE A 489 22.88 46.59 -5.83
C ILE A 489 24.33 46.34 -6.20
N VAL A 490 25.22 47.24 -5.81
CA VAL A 490 26.59 47.33 -6.32
C VAL A 490 27.56 47.29 -5.16
N LEU A 491 28.58 46.47 -5.31
CA LEU A 491 29.88 46.69 -4.72
C LEU A 491 30.84 46.97 -5.91
N SER A 492 31.65 48.05 -5.94
CA SER A 492 32.33 48.46 -7.20
C SER A 492 33.47 49.47 -7.04
N ASP A 493 34.36 49.49 -8.05
CA ASP A 493 35.07 50.67 -8.59
C ASP A 493 35.48 50.37 -10.07
N THR A 494 34.55 50.28 -11.06
CA THR A 494 34.35 51.28 -12.15
C THR A 494 33.45 50.81 -13.34
N GLY A 495 32.49 51.65 -13.77
CA GLY A 495 32.10 51.96 -15.18
C GLY A 495 31.16 51.05 -16.04
N LEU A 496 30.14 51.63 -16.71
CA LEU A 496 28.91 50.99 -17.26
C LEU A 496 28.74 50.89 -18.80
N SER A 497 27.89 49.97 -19.35
CA SER A 497 26.52 50.22 -19.90
C SER A 497 25.90 48.94 -20.54
N ALA A 498 24.58 48.70 -20.41
CA ALA A 498 23.63 48.23 -21.46
C ALA A 498 22.20 47.95 -20.90
N GLU A 499 21.16 48.37 -21.63
CA GLU A 499 19.74 48.11 -21.36
C GLU A 499 19.32 46.67 -21.70
N GLY A 500 18.39 46.12 -20.93
CA GLY A 500 17.50 45.00 -21.30
C GLY A 500 17.68 43.68 -20.55
N LEU A 501 18.77 43.47 -19.80
CA LEU A 501 19.10 42.18 -19.21
C LEU A 501 19.43 42.29 -17.71
N VAL A 502 19.02 41.28 -16.93
CA VAL A 502 19.53 41.10 -15.57
C VAL A 502 21.02 40.72 -15.70
N LYS A 503 21.91 41.61 -15.26
CA LYS A 503 23.35 41.40 -15.35
C LYS A 503 23.90 41.16 -13.95
N PHE A 504 24.54 40.00 -13.78
CA PHE A 504 25.36 39.68 -12.63
C PHE A 504 26.83 39.87 -13.03
N SER A 505 27.59 40.64 -12.26
CA SER A 505 29.02 40.82 -12.51
C SER A 505 29.82 40.80 -11.20
N VAL A 506 31.11 40.50 -11.29
CA VAL A 506 32.02 40.55 -10.15
C VAL A 506 33.12 41.57 -10.43
N ASP A 507 33.36 42.49 -9.49
CA ASP A 507 34.42 43.50 -9.58
C ASP A 507 35.33 43.46 -8.33
N GLY A 508 36.40 42.66 -8.37
CA GLY A 508 37.19 42.36 -7.17
C GLY A 508 36.43 41.45 -6.20
N ASN A 509 36.18 41.89 -4.96
CA ASN A 509 35.44 41.15 -3.92
C ASN A 509 33.96 41.53 -3.88
N ASN A 510 33.39 41.85 -5.04
CA ASN A 510 32.14 42.57 -5.11
C ASN A 510 31.17 41.89 -6.07
N LEU A 511 30.03 41.42 -5.58
CA LEU A 511 28.96 40.90 -6.43
C LEU A 511 27.98 42.03 -6.76
N THR A 512 27.74 42.25 -8.04
CA THR A 512 26.87 43.33 -8.53
C THR A 512 25.67 42.74 -9.25
N ILE A 513 24.47 43.16 -8.83
CA ILE A 513 23.19 42.78 -9.43
C ILE A 513 22.59 44.03 -10.07
N CYS A 514 22.53 44.05 -11.40
CA CYS A 514 21.88 45.09 -12.18
C CYS A 514 20.60 44.55 -12.82
N SER A 515 19.50 45.30 -12.75
CA SER A 515 18.27 44.94 -13.45
C SER A 515 17.71 46.10 -14.26
N THR A 516 17.37 45.81 -15.50
CA THR A 516 16.59 46.69 -16.38
C THR A 516 15.27 46.04 -16.79
N ALA A 517 14.88 44.94 -16.14
CA ALA A 517 13.67 44.18 -16.44
C ALA A 517 12.40 44.97 -16.05
N GLN A 518 11.26 44.60 -16.63
CA GLN A 518 9.97 45.24 -16.35
C GLN A 518 9.54 45.12 -14.87
N GLU A 519 10.03 44.08 -14.17
CA GLU A 519 9.78 43.82 -12.75
C GLU A 519 10.79 44.53 -11.81
N GLY A 520 11.77 45.25 -12.34
CA GLY A 520 12.72 46.04 -11.56
C GLY A 520 13.81 45.21 -10.85
N ILE A 521 14.46 45.80 -9.84
CA ILE A 521 15.59 45.19 -9.11
C ILE A 521 15.15 44.05 -8.18
N ILE A 522 13.91 44.12 -7.66
CA ILE A 522 13.34 43.08 -6.80
C ILE A 522 13.18 41.77 -7.57
N GLY A 523 12.59 41.78 -8.76
CA GLY A 523 12.41 40.57 -9.57
C GLY A 523 13.75 39.90 -9.96
N ALA A 524 14.81 40.70 -10.15
CA ALA A 524 16.16 40.17 -10.40
C ALA A 524 16.74 39.46 -9.16
N VAL A 525 16.56 40.00 -7.97
CA VAL A 525 16.97 39.35 -6.71
C VAL A 525 16.17 38.07 -6.48
N GLU A 526 14.86 38.08 -6.74
CA GLU A 526 14.01 36.88 -6.63
C GLU A 526 14.44 35.80 -7.62
N THR A 527 14.71 36.17 -8.87
CA THR A 527 15.24 35.25 -9.90
C THR A 527 16.59 34.67 -9.48
N PHE A 528 17.49 35.48 -8.91
CA PHE A 528 18.77 35.01 -8.39
C PHE A 528 18.59 34.00 -7.25
N ILE A 529 17.74 34.32 -6.27
CA ILE A 529 17.43 33.44 -5.14
C ILE A 529 16.86 32.12 -5.66
N ASP A 530 15.92 32.18 -6.61
CA ASP A 530 15.28 31.00 -7.18
C ASP A 530 16.29 30.12 -7.93
N THR A 531 17.10 30.73 -8.79
CA THR A 531 18.05 30.01 -9.65
C THR A 531 19.25 29.45 -8.87
N TYR A 532 19.82 30.23 -7.95
CA TYR A 532 21.13 29.91 -7.37
C TYR A 532 21.09 29.54 -5.89
N LEU A 533 20.08 29.96 -5.13
CA LEU A 533 19.97 29.66 -3.69
C LEU A 533 18.92 28.60 -3.35
N LYS A 534 17.84 28.49 -4.13
CA LYS A 534 16.78 27.49 -3.89
C LYS A 534 17.07 26.13 -4.53
N GLU A 535 17.74 26.09 -5.69
CA GLU A 535 18.09 24.86 -6.43
C GLU A 535 19.27 24.07 -5.84
N GLY A 536 19.88 24.53 -4.74
CA GLY A 536 20.76 23.69 -3.90
C GLY A 536 22.17 23.44 -4.44
N THR A 537 22.70 24.30 -5.33
CA THR A 537 24.08 24.18 -5.79
C THR A 537 25.05 24.86 -4.80
N GLY A 538 25.75 24.05 -4.02
CA GLY A 538 26.75 24.52 -3.06
C GLY A 538 28.05 24.97 -3.73
N ALA A 539 28.03 26.14 -4.39
CA ALA A 539 29.15 27.04 -4.70
C ALA A 539 28.83 27.83 -5.98
N PHE A 540 28.88 29.16 -5.90
CA PHE A 540 28.66 30.06 -7.03
C PHE A 540 29.99 30.53 -7.64
N ASN A 541 30.77 29.60 -8.19
CA ASN A 541 32.08 29.93 -8.74
C ASN A 541 31.95 30.64 -10.09
N PHE A 542 31.99 31.97 -10.08
CA PHE A 542 32.40 32.75 -11.26
C PHE A 542 33.93 32.68 -11.42
N PRO A 543 34.45 32.33 -12.60
CA PRO A 543 35.89 32.41 -12.89
C PRO A 543 36.29 33.80 -13.39
N ALA A 544 37.60 34.10 -13.30
CA ALA A 544 38.17 35.44 -13.51
C ALA A 544 38.03 36.00 -14.94
N ASP A 545 37.67 35.18 -15.93
CA ASP A 545 37.86 35.51 -17.35
C ASP A 545 36.57 35.39 -18.20
N TYR A 546 35.37 35.55 -17.64
CA TYR A 546 34.12 35.30 -18.40
C TYR A 546 33.67 36.48 -19.27
N VAL A 547 33.46 36.25 -20.58
CA VAL A 547 32.93 37.21 -21.56
C VAL A 547 31.50 36.82 -21.99
N TYR A 548 30.61 37.80 -22.05
CA TYR A 548 29.24 37.65 -22.56
C TYR A 548 29.16 38.29 -23.96
N THR A 549 28.85 37.49 -24.98
CA THR A 549 28.56 37.98 -26.34
C THR A 549 27.11 37.73 -26.71
N ASP A 550 26.51 38.79 -27.26
CA ASP A 550 25.20 38.80 -27.91
C ASP A 550 25.25 38.00 -29.22
N LEU A 551 24.48 36.93 -29.29
CA LEU A 551 24.02 36.36 -30.56
C LEU A 551 22.49 36.46 -30.61
N SER A 552 22.02 37.56 -31.20
CA SER A 552 20.66 37.86 -31.67
C SER A 552 19.66 38.52 -30.71
N GLY A 553 20.17 39.27 -29.73
CA GLY A 553 19.52 40.45 -29.17
C GLY A 553 18.57 40.24 -27.99
N GLU A 554 18.39 39.01 -27.48
CA GLU A 554 17.43 38.75 -26.38
C GLU A 554 17.88 37.72 -25.31
N PHE A 555 19.11 37.17 -25.32
CA PHE A 555 19.61 36.27 -24.25
C PHE A 555 21.12 36.39 -23.95
N ALA A 556 21.51 36.07 -22.71
CA ALA A 556 22.88 36.08 -22.18
C ALA A 556 23.59 34.71 -22.32
N ILE A 557 24.92 34.73 -22.51
CA ILE A 557 25.78 33.53 -22.44
C ILE A 557 26.98 33.81 -21.52
N ILE A 558 27.19 32.94 -20.54
CA ILE A 558 28.30 32.87 -19.59
C ILE A 558 29.38 31.92 -20.17
N MET A 559 30.55 32.40 -20.63
CA MET A 559 31.70 31.51 -20.95
C MET A 559 33.06 32.11 -20.52
N PRO A 560 34.05 31.27 -20.08
CA PRO A 560 35.43 31.70 -19.82
C PRO A 560 36.15 32.06 -21.12
N GLU A 561 37.16 32.95 -21.00
CA GLU A 561 38.00 33.55 -22.04
C GLU A 561 38.16 32.79 -23.36
#